data_AF-A0A3A9JC87-F1
#
_entry.id   AF-A0A3A9JC87-F1
#
_cell.length_a   1.000
_cell.length_b   1.000
_cell.length_c   1.000
_cell.angle_alpha   90.00
_cell.angle_beta   90.00
_cell.angle_gamma   90.00
#
_symmetry.space_group_name_H-M   'P 1'
#
loop_
_entity.id
_entity.type
_entity.pdbx_description
1 polymer ?
#
loop_
_entity_poly.entity_id
_entity_poly.type
_entity_poly.pdbx_seq_one_letter_code
_entity_poly.pdbx_strand_id
1 'polypeptide(L)'
;MTRLVRILFLDIDGVLLSGRAWLLPANRRLQAKLTTMAGQGGTELIAAEAVFDPVAVELVNRVAEATGTQIVVSSNWRYRPGPRKTRCKLLEQGIRAELMHRDWFCVTASQFLKDKATDISRWLQAHPDVSDYLAIDDEADLVPGRTLPVDPLDGLGPREAAAAIRFFGAGHVALGVGALPPGDHEMVIAKHGGDRVSAAMWLEGVPVRLTRRHRPSFVLGSTRHGGMELRDWLRAI
;
A
#
# COMPACT_ATOMS: atom_id res chain seq x y z
N MET A 1 0.28 24.28 17.87
CA MET A 1 -0.56 23.21 17.29
C MET A 1 0.39 22.09 16.86
N THR A 2 0.27 20.90 17.45
CA THR A 2 0.97 19.71 16.96
C THR A 2 0.47 19.41 15.55
N ARG A 3 1.39 19.23 14.59
CA ARG A 3 1.04 18.91 13.20
C ARG A 3 0.53 17.47 13.18
N LEU A 4 -0.72 17.27 12.79
CA LEU A 4 -1.29 15.94 12.60
C LEU A 4 -0.56 15.20 11.47
N VAL A 5 -0.20 13.94 11.73
CA VAL A 5 0.56 13.09 10.81
C VAL A 5 -0.37 12.05 10.16
N ARG A 6 -0.11 11.70 8.90
CA ARG A 6 -0.78 10.59 8.21
C ARG A 6 0.23 9.49 7.93
N ILE A 7 -0.18 8.23 8.09
CA ILE A 7 0.74 7.09 8.03
C ILE A 7 0.36 6.11 6.93
N LEU A 8 1.37 5.64 6.21
CA LEU A 8 1.27 4.50 5.31
C LEU A 8 2.05 3.33 5.93
N PHE A 9 1.33 2.32 6.41
CA PHE A 9 1.93 1.06 6.83
C PHE A 9 2.24 0.20 5.60
N LEU A 10 3.46 -0.32 5.52
CA LEU A 10 3.99 -0.98 4.33
C LEU A 10 4.51 -2.38 4.65
N ASP A 11 3.94 -3.39 3.99
CA ASP A 11 4.58 -4.70 3.86
C ASP A 11 5.58 -4.76 2.69
N ILE A 12 6.41 -5.81 2.68
CA ILE A 12 7.47 -6.06 1.70
C ILE A 12 7.17 -7.29 0.87
N ASP A 13 6.99 -8.45 1.49
CA ASP A 13 6.64 -9.68 0.78
C ASP A 13 5.25 -9.50 0.15
N GLY A 14 5.04 -10.02 -1.06
CA GLY A 14 3.76 -9.85 -1.77
C GLY A 14 3.48 -8.44 -2.29
N VAL A 15 4.07 -7.38 -1.72
CA VAL A 15 3.87 -5.97 -2.11
C VAL A 15 5.01 -5.46 -2.99
N LEU A 16 6.24 -5.44 -2.47
CA LEU A 16 7.46 -4.99 -3.16
C LEU A 16 8.27 -6.16 -3.71
N LEU A 17 8.29 -7.28 -2.98
CA LEU A 17 8.88 -8.55 -3.36
C LEU A 17 7.77 -9.58 -3.66
N SER A 18 6.97 -9.26 -4.67
CA SER A 18 5.86 -10.07 -5.15
C SER A 18 6.31 -11.21 -6.08
N GLY A 19 5.39 -12.07 -6.49
CA GLY A 19 5.62 -13.13 -7.47
C GLY A 19 6.27 -12.60 -8.77
N ARG A 20 5.83 -11.44 -9.29
CA ARG A 20 6.45 -10.81 -10.46
C ARG A 20 7.89 -10.37 -10.19
N ALA A 21 8.18 -9.85 -9.00
CA ALA A 21 9.54 -9.51 -8.62
C ALA A 21 10.43 -10.76 -8.59
N TRP A 22 9.90 -11.89 -8.11
CA TRP A 22 10.61 -13.17 -8.12
C TRP A 22 10.95 -13.70 -9.53
N LEU A 23 10.27 -13.24 -10.58
CA LEU A 23 10.61 -13.56 -11.98
C LEU A 23 11.83 -12.79 -12.52
N LEU A 24 12.33 -11.78 -11.81
CA LEU A 24 13.53 -11.04 -12.21
C LEU A 24 14.75 -11.99 -12.29
N PRO A 25 15.67 -11.82 -13.25
CA PRO A 25 16.84 -12.70 -13.39
C PRO A 25 17.69 -12.82 -12.13
N ALA A 26 17.87 -11.72 -11.38
CA ALA A 26 18.60 -11.72 -10.11
C ALA A 26 17.90 -12.60 -9.06
N ASN A 27 16.58 -12.46 -8.94
CA ASN A 27 15.77 -13.20 -7.97
C ASN A 27 15.64 -14.69 -8.33
N ARG A 28 15.55 -15.03 -9.62
CA ARG A 28 15.57 -16.44 -10.06
C ARG A 28 16.89 -17.13 -9.72
N ARG A 29 18.03 -16.44 -9.87
CA ARG A 29 19.34 -16.97 -9.43
C ARG A 29 19.39 -17.16 -7.92
N LEU A 30 18.86 -16.20 -7.17
CA LEU A 30 18.73 -16.30 -5.72
C LEU A 30 17.87 -17.51 -5.31
N GLN A 31 16.71 -17.73 -5.95
CA GLN A 31 15.86 -18.90 -5.68
C GLN A 31 16.61 -20.21 -5.88
N ALA A 32 17.41 -20.33 -6.94
CA ALA A 32 18.24 -21.53 -7.16
C ALA A 32 19.23 -21.76 -6.00
N LYS A 33 19.85 -20.71 -5.45
CA LYS A 33 20.74 -20.81 -4.28
C LYS A 33 19.98 -21.25 -3.03
N LEU A 34 18.78 -20.71 -2.82
CA LEU A 34 17.94 -20.99 -1.64
C LEU A 34 17.48 -22.46 -1.57
N THR A 35 17.45 -23.20 -2.69
CA THR A 35 17.17 -24.65 -2.66
C THR A 35 18.13 -25.46 -1.77
N THR A 36 19.32 -24.92 -1.50
CA THR A 36 20.37 -25.55 -0.69
C THR A 36 20.52 -24.93 0.71
N MET A 37 19.76 -23.87 1.02
CA MET A 37 19.90 -23.10 2.26
C MET A 37 18.52 -22.82 2.90
N ALA A 38 18.26 -23.45 4.05
CA ALA A 38 17.03 -23.23 4.82
C ALA A 38 17.27 -22.39 6.09
N GLY A 39 16.19 -21.87 6.65
CA GLY A 39 16.21 -21.15 7.93
C GLY A 39 16.85 -19.77 7.86
N GLN A 40 17.55 -19.37 8.93
CA GLN A 40 18.09 -18.01 9.10
C GLN A 40 19.04 -17.61 7.96
N GLY A 41 19.88 -18.53 7.48
CA GLY A 41 20.80 -18.25 6.37
C GLY A 41 20.07 -17.90 5.07
N GLY A 42 18.93 -18.54 4.80
CA GLY A 42 18.09 -18.21 3.65
C GLY A 42 17.47 -16.81 3.76
N THR A 43 16.93 -16.45 4.92
CA THR A 43 16.36 -15.10 5.13
C THR A 43 17.41 -14.00 5.00
N GLU A 44 18.62 -14.22 5.51
CA GLU A 44 19.70 -13.25 5.36
C GLU A 44 20.14 -13.09 3.92
N LEU A 45 20.20 -14.18 3.16
CA LEU A 45 20.53 -14.15 1.74
C LEU A 45 19.46 -13.41 0.93
N ILE A 46 18.16 -13.64 1.23
CA ILE A 46 17.06 -12.89 0.62
C ILE A 46 17.20 -11.40 0.89
N ALA A 47 17.39 -11.03 2.15
CA ALA A 47 17.53 -9.63 2.53
C ALA A 47 18.71 -8.93 1.84
N ALA A 48 19.79 -9.65 1.58
CA ALA A 48 20.96 -9.11 0.89
C ALA A 48 20.73 -9.03 -0.63
N GLU A 49 20.31 -10.12 -1.26
CA GLU A 49 20.38 -10.27 -2.71
C GLU A 49 19.07 -10.04 -3.45
N ALA A 50 17.91 -10.12 -2.78
CA ALA A 50 16.63 -9.97 -3.46
C ALA A 50 16.49 -8.55 -4.05
N VAL A 51 15.92 -8.46 -5.24
CA VAL A 51 15.64 -7.21 -5.93
C VAL A 51 14.14 -6.97 -5.83
N PHE A 52 13.75 -5.82 -5.28
CA PHE A 52 12.34 -5.44 -5.25
C PHE A 52 11.87 -5.05 -6.65
N ASP A 53 10.56 -5.08 -6.89
CA ASP A 53 10.02 -4.47 -8.08
C ASP A 53 10.22 -2.94 -8.02
N PRO A 54 11.04 -2.35 -8.91
CA PRO A 54 11.30 -0.92 -8.91
C PRO A 54 10.04 -0.08 -9.17
N VAL A 55 9.05 -0.63 -9.89
CA VAL A 55 7.77 0.06 -10.13
C VAL A 55 6.96 0.12 -8.84
N ALA A 56 6.86 -0.99 -8.10
CA ALA A 56 6.17 -1.01 -6.81
C ALA A 56 6.82 -0.05 -5.79
N VAL A 57 8.16 -0.02 -5.73
CA VAL A 57 8.91 0.92 -4.88
C VAL A 57 8.58 2.38 -5.23
N GLU A 58 8.62 2.72 -6.51
CA GLU A 58 8.31 4.08 -6.97
C GLU A 58 6.84 4.45 -6.72
N LEU A 59 5.92 3.49 -6.80
CA LEU A 59 4.51 3.72 -6.48
C LEU A 59 4.31 4.04 -4.99
N VAL A 60 5.00 3.36 -4.08
CA VAL A 60 4.98 3.69 -2.64
C VAL A 60 5.47 5.13 -2.42
N ASN A 61 6.60 5.49 -3.02
CA ASN A 61 7.17 6.83 -2.96
C ASN A 61 6.15 7.90 -3.43
N ARG A 62 5.45 7.65 -4.53
CA ARG A 62 4.43 8.56 -5.08
C ARG A 62 3.19 8.67 -4.21
N VAL A 63 2.74 7.56 -3.63
CA VAL A 63 1.63 7.57 -2.67
C VAL A 63 2.01 8.46 -1.49
N ALA A 64 3.19 8.25 -0.91
CA ALA A 64 3.64 9.03 0.25
C ALA A 64 3.77 10.53 -0.07
N GLU A 65 4.35 10.90 -1.20
CA GLU A 65 4.42 12.32 -1.62
C GLU A 65 3.05 12.95 -1.86
N ALA A 66 2.21 12.32 -2.68
CA ALA A 66 0.92 12.89 -3.08
C ALA A 66 -0.01 13.08 -1.88
N THR A 67 0.12 12.22 -0.88
CA THR A 67 -0.72 12.22 0.32
C THR A 67 -0.05 12.92 1.50
N GLY A 68 1.25 13.22 1.44
CA GLY A 68 2.02 13.69 2.59
C GLY A 68 2.05 12.68 3.75
N THR A 69 1.85 11.40 3.47
CA THR A 69 1.97 10.33 4.47
C THR A 69 3.43 10.01 4.74
N GLN A 70 3.72 9.56 5.96
CA GLN A 70 5.02 9.00 6.32
C GLN A 70 4.94 7.48 6.34
N ILE A 71 6.00 6.82 5.87
CA ILE A 71 6.08 5.37 5.72
C ILE A 71 6.49 4.74 7.05
N VAL A 72 5.76 3.71 7.47
CA VAL A 72 6.06 2.85 8.60
C VAL A 72 6.01 1.38 8.15
N VAL A 73 7.03 0.59 8.44
CA VAL A 73 7.12 -0.79 7.98
C VAL A 73 6.32 -1.73 8.90
N SER A 74 5.37 -2.44 8.29
CA SER A 74 4.50 -3.45 8.92
C SER A 74 4.86 -4.91 8.55
N SER A 75 6.08 -5.16 8.08
CA SER A 75 6.49 -6.45 7.49
C SER A 75 7.04 -7.49 8.48
N ASN A 76 7.15 -8.77 8.10
CA ASN A 76 7.96 -9.74 8.86
C ASN A 76 9.47 -9.46 8.78
N TRP A 77 9.91 -8.68 7.79
CA TRP A 77 11.32 -8.33 7.58
C TRP A 77 11.96 -7.63 8.79
N ARG A 78 11.18 -6.84 9.54
CA ARG A 78 11.65 -6.21 10.80
C ARG A 78 12.05 -7.21 11.88
N TYR A 79 11.68 -8.49 11.78
CA TYR A 79 12.16 -9.53 12.69
C TYR A 79 13.32 -10.32 12.09
N ARG A 80 13.16 -10.72 10.83
CA ARG A 80 14.17 -11.45 10.05
C ARG A 80 14.09 -10.91 8.62
N PRO A 81 15.09 -10.14 8.16
CA PRO A 81 16.47 -10.03 8.68
C PRO A 81 16.68 -9.10 9.90
N GLY A 82 15.68 -8.34 10.32
CA GLY A 82 15.78 -7.38 11.43
C GLY A 82 15.84 -5.93 10.96
N PRO A 83 15.52 -4.94 11.83
CA PRO A 83 15.15 -3.59 11.39
C PRO A 83 16.28 -2.88 10.62
N ARG A 84 17.53 -2.99 11.08
CA ARG A 84 18.67 -2.34 10.41
C ARG A 84 18.84 -2.83 8.98
N LYS A 85 18.86 -4.16 8.77
CA LYS A 85 19.02 -4.77 7.45
C LYS A 85 17.84 -4.43 6.55
N THR A 86 16.61 -4.49 7.07
CA THR A 86 15.40 -4.09 6.34
C THR A 86 15.45 -2.64 5.88
N ARG A 87 15.84 -1.70 6.76
CA ARG A 87 15.95 -0.29 6.39
C ARG A 87 17.00 -0.08 5.32
N CYS A 88 18.20 -0.63 5.50
CA CYS A 88 19.25 -0.56 4.48
C CYS A 88 18.74 -1.05 3.12
N LYS A 89 18.04 -2.19 3.11
CA LYS A 89 17.50 -2.76 1.87
C LYS A 89 16.45 -1.87 1.22
N LEU A 90 15.49 -1.34 1.99
CA LEU A 90 14.48 -0.42 1.47
C LEU A 90 15.11 0.81 0.82
N LEU A 91 16.10 1.42 1.47
CA LEU A 91 16.80 2.60 0.95
C LEU A 91 17.63 2.26 -0.30
N GLU A 92 18.38 1.16 -0.27
CA GLU A 92 19.16 0.67 -1.42
C GLU A 92 18.27 0.41 -2.64
N GLN A 93 17.07 -0.12 -2.42
CA GLN A 93 16.12 -0.46 -3.48
C GLN A 93 15.26 0.73 -3.93
N GLY A 94 15.40 1.90 -3.31
CA GLY A 94 14.84 3.16 -3.80
C GLY A 94 13.71 3.78 -2.98
N ILE A 95 13.34 3.22 -1.81
CA ILE A 95 12.48 3.93 -0.87
C ILE A 95 13.24 5.15 -0.34
N ARG A 96 12.60 6.31 -0.36
CA ARG A 96 13.25 7.56 0.05
C ARG A 96 13.21 7.76 1.56
N ALA A 97 14.35 8.11 2.14
CA ALA A 97 14.53 8.20 3.58
C ALA A 97 13.67 9.32 4.19
N GLU A 98 13.50 10.43 3.49
CA GLU A 98 12.72 11.60 3.90
C GLU A 98 11.21 11.33 3.98
N LEU A 99 10.73 10.27 3.33
CA LEU A 99 9.34 9.84 3.40
C LEU A 99 9.07 8.87 4.56
N MET A 100 10.11 8.37 5.22
CA MET A 100 9.93 7.47 6.36
C MET A 100 9.61 8.25 7.63
N HIS A 101 8.73 7.71 8.48
CA HIS A 101 8.50 8.27 9.82
C HIS A 101 9.78 8.13 10.66
N ARG A 102 9.97 8.95 11.72
CA ARG A 102 11.14 8.80 12.61
C ARG A 102 11.17 7.40 13.27
N ASP A 103 9.99 6.95 13.71
CA ASP A 103 9.69 5.63 14.26
C ASP A 103 9.21 4.71 13.13
N TRP A 104 10.06 4.50 12.13
CA TRP A 104 9.74 3.96 10.80
C TRP A 104 9.28 2.49 10.73
N PHE A 105 9.12 1.77 11.85
CA PHE A 105 8.63 0.38 11.83
C PHE A 105 7.84 0.06 13.10
N CYS A 106 6.86 -0.83 13.00
CA CYS A 106 6.15 -1.30 14.21
C CYS A 106 7.02 -2.30 14.97
N VAL A 107 7.17 -2.09 16.27
CA VAL A 107 7.88 -3.01 17.17
C VAL A 107 6.98 -4.19 17.49
N THR A 108 7.57 -5.39 17.50
CA THR A 108 6.88 -6.64 17.81
C THR A 108 6.19 -6.61 19.16
N ALA A 109 4.91 -6.95 19.17
CA ALA A 109 4.11 -7.12 20.35
C ALA A 109 4.47 -8.37 21.17
N SER A 110 4.77 -9.46 20.47
CA SER A 110 5.19 -10.75 20.99
C SER A 110 6.06 -11.47 19.96
N GLN A 111 7.25 -11.94 20.35
CA GLN A 111 8.11 -12.71 19.44
C GLN A 111 7.48 -14.06 19.05
N PHE A 112 6.46 -14.51 19.79
CA PHE A 112 5.77 -15.79 19.60
C PHE A 112 4.49 -15.66 18.75
N LEU A 113 3.81 -14.50 18.83
CA LEU A 113 2.60 -14.21 18.07
C LEU A 113 2.94 -13.11 17.07
N LYS A 114 3.24 -13.50 15.83
CA LYS A 114 3.51 -12.57 14.71
C LYS A 114 2.20 -11.95 14.22
N ASP A 115 1.59 -11.15 15.07
CA ASP A 115 0.34 -10.46 14.79
C ASP A 115 0.63 -9.02 14.33
N LYS A 116 0.65 -8.83 13.01
CA LYS A 116 0.87 -7.53 12.38
C LYS A 116 -0.19 -6.49 12.81
N ALA A 117 -1.44 -6.91 13.08
CA ALA A 117 -2.54 -6.00 13.42
C ALA A 117 -2.35 -5.44 14.83
N THR A 118 -1.92 -6.31 15.77
CA THR A 118 -1.54 -5.88 17.12
C THR A 118 -0.31 -4.96 17.09
N ASP A 119 0.69 -5.25 16.26
CA ASP A 119 1.87 -4.40 16.10
C ASP A 119 1.52 -2.99 15.59
N ILE A 120 0.67 -2.89 14.56
CA ILE A 120 0.15 -1.62 14.05
C ILE A 120 -0.62 -0.88 15.15
N SER A 121 -1.51 -1.58 15.87
CA SER A 121 -2.31 -0.98 16.93
C SER A 121 -1.46 -0.41 18.06
N ARG A 122 -0.42 -1.14 18.50
CA ARG A 122 0.53 -0.64 19.52
C ARG A 122 1.33 0.53 19.04
N TRP A 123 1.77 0.51 17.77
CA TRP A 123 2.48 1.64 17.20
C TRP A 123 1.57 2.88 17.18
N LEU A 124 0.31 2.75 16.75
CA LEU A 124 -0.66 3.87 16.76
C LEU A 124 -0.94 4.40 18.17
N GLN A 125 -1.03 3.53 19.18
CA GLN A 125 -1.20 3.94 20.58
C GLN A 125 -0.03 4.80 21.09
N ALA A 126 1.19 4.53 20.61
CA ALA A 126 2.38 5.33 20.93
C ALA A 126 2.46 6.65 20.14
N HIS A 127 1.61 6.84 19.13
CA HIS A 127 1.61 7.99 18.22
C HIS A 127 0.21 8.63 18.14
N PRO A 128 -0.27 9.26 19.23
CA PRO A 128 -1.61 9.87 19.28
C PRO A 128 -1.76 11.10 18.36
N ASP A 129 -0.68 11.59 17.75
CA ASP A 129 -0.65 12.66 16.76
C ASP A 129 -1.02 12.19 15.33
N VAL A 130 -1.23 10.89 15.13
CA VAL A 130 -1.68 10.33 13.85
C VAL A 130 -3.17 10.62 13.63
N SER A 131 -3.48 11.38 12.58
CA SER A 131 -4.86 11.70 12.20
C SER A 131 -5.52 10.68 11.28
N ASP A 132 -4.73 9.96 10.49
CA ASP A 132 -5.27 9.01 9.50
C ASP A 132 -4.19 8.01 9.09
N TYR A 133 -4.58 6.80 8.71
CA TYR A 133 -3.64 5.78 8.24
C TYR A 133 -4.27 4.78 7.28
N LEU A 134 -3.40 4.12 6.52
CA LEU A 134 -3.70 3.02 5.61
C LEU A 134 -2.55 2.00 5.65
N ALA A 135 -2.85 0.71 5.66
CA ALA A 135 -1.88 -0.35 5.42
C ALA A 135 -1.96 -0.85 3.97
N ILE A 136 -0.82 -1.09 3.35
CA ILE A 136 -0.69 -1.81 2.07
C ILE A 136 -0.01 -3.14 2.39
N ASP A 137 -0.74 -4.23 2.18
CA ASP A 137 -0.33 -5.58 2.58
C ASP A 137 -0.96 -6.60 1.60
N ASP A 138 -0.32 -7.75 1.39
CA ASP A 138 -0.93 -8.84 0.62
C ASP A 138 -1.87 -9.71 1.48
N GLU A 139 -1.77 -9.59 2.80
CA GLU A 139 -2.74 -10.13 3.74
C GLU A 139 -4.01 -9.26 3.76
N ALA A 140 -5.09 -9.78 3.19
CA ALA A 140 -6.38 -9.11 3.21
C ALA A 140 -6.90 -8.93 4.65
N ASP A 141 -7.61 -7.82 4.89
CA ASP A 141 -8.31 -7.52 6.14
C ASP A 141 -7.46 -7.51 7.43
N LEU A 142 -6.15 -7.26 7.32
CA LEU A 142 -5.27 -7.08 8.48
C LEU A 142 -5.85 -6.09 9.52
N VAL A 143 -6.40 -4.97 9.05
CA VAL A 143 -7.20 -4.04 9.82
C VAL A 143 -8.44 -3.68 8.99
N PRO A 144 -9.66 -4.06 9.42
CA PRO A 144 -10.88 -3.82 8.66
C PRO A 144 -11.06 -2.35 8.26
N GLY A 145 -11.33 -2.10 6.97
CA GLY A 145 -11.49 -0.76 6.39
C GLY A 145 -10.22 0.11 6.41
N ARG A 146 -9.06 -0.48 6.71
CA ARG A 146 -7.75 0.19 6.83
C ARG A 146 -6.61 -0.57 6.15
N THR A 147 -6.89 -1.70 5.52
CA THR A 147 -5.93 -2.47 4.73
C THR A 147 -6.32 -2.45 3.27
N LEU A 148 -5.47 -1.90 2.42
CA LEU A 148 -5.56 -2.03 0.98
C LEU A 148 -4.84 -3.33 0.57
N PRO A 149 -5.58 -4.37 0.17
CA PRO A 149 -4.99 -5.65 -0.20
C PRO A 149 -4.27 -5.54 -1.55
N VAL A 150 -3.16 -6.26 -1.67
CA VAL A 150 -2.38 -6.41 -2.90
C VAL A 150 -2.33 -7.88 -3.28
N ASP A 151 -2.53 -8.20 -4.56
CA ASP A 151 -2.33 -9.56 -5.05
C ASP A 151 -0.84 -9.92 -4.93
N PRO A 152 -0.45 -10.94 -4.14
CA PRO A 152 0.96 -11.25 -3.90
C PRO A 152 1.71 -11.74 -5.14
N LEU A 153 1.01 -12.20 -6.18
CA LEU A 153 1.64 -12.57 -7.45
C LEU A 153 2.00 -11.33 -8.25
N ASP A 154 1.12 -10.34 -8.26
CA ASP A 154 1.35 -9.10 -8.99
C ASP A 154 2.19 -8.12 -8.16
N GLY A 155 1.89 -7.85 -6.90
CA GLY A 155 2.48 -6.76 -6.13
C GLY A 155 1.86 -5.40 -6.44
N LEU A 156 2.31 -4.36 -5.74
CA LEU A 156 1.66 -3.06 -5.76
C LEU A 156 1.62 -2.49 -7.18
N GLY A 157 0.41 -2.33 -7.73
CA GLY A 157 0.20 -1.80 -9.06
C GLY A 157 -0.27 -0.34 -9.05
N PRO A 158 -0.34 0.29 -10.24
CA PRO A 158 -0.76 1.69 -10.37
C PRO A 158 -2.23 1.92 -9.97
N ARG A 159 -3.05 0.88 -9.85
CA ARG A 159 -4.47 0.99 -9.43
C ARG A 159 -4.58 1.06 -7.93
N GLU A 160 -3.86 0.17 -7.26
CA GLU A 160 -3.73 0.09 -5.82
C GLU A 160 -3.10 1.38 -5.28
N ALA A 161 -2.05 1.88 -5.94
CA ALA A 161 -1.46 3.17 -5.63
C ALA A 161 -2.45 4.34 -5.84
N ALA A 162 -3.22 4.32 -6.93
CA ALA A 162 -4.26 5.32 -7.16
C ALA A 162 -5.36 5.28 -6.07
N ALA A 163 -5.75 4.08 -5.65
CA ALA A 163 -6.74 3.86 -4.60
C ALA A 163 -6.20 4.34 -3.24
N ALA A 164 -4.93 4.07 -2.92
CA ALA A 164 -4.28 4.60 -1.72
C ALA A 164 -4.27 6.14 -1.70
N ILE A 165 -3.95 6.80 -2.82
CA ILE A 165 -3.99 8.27 -2.93
C ILE A 165 -5.42 8.79 -2.71
N ARG A 166 -6.40 8.13 -3.34
CA ARG A 166 -7.82 8.48 -3.21
C ARG A 166 -8.34 8.27 -1.80
N PHE A 167 -7.92 7.21 -1.11
CA PHE A 167 -8.27 6.95 0.28
C PHE A 167 -7.97 8.17 1.15
N PHE A 168 -6.79 8.78 0.99
CA PHE A 168 -6.40 10.00 1.71
C PHE A 168 -6.98 11.30 1.14
N GLY A 169 -7.90 11.24 0.18
CA GLY A 169 -8.53 12.40 -0.44
C GLY A 169 -7.59 13.25 -1.29
N ALA A 170 -6.47 12.68 -1.75
CA ALA A 170 -5.48 13.38 -2.55
C ALA A 170 -5.66 13.14 -4.06
N GLY A 171 -4.91 13.89 -4.87
CA GLY A 171 -4.87 13.76 -6.33
C GLY A 171 -3.47 13.48 -6.85
N HIS A 172 -3.37 12.86 -8.03
CA HIS A 172 -2.10 12.56 -8.68
C HIS A 172 -2.28 12.36 -10.20
N VAL A 173 -1.76 13.32 -10.98
CA VAL A 173 -1.98 13.43 -12.43
C VAL A 173 -1.50 12.20 -13.21
N ALA A 174 -0.28 11.72 -12.93
CA ALA A 174 0.31 10.61 -13.69
C ALA A 174 -0.44 9.27 -13.47
N LEU A 175 -1.03 9.08 -12.28
CA LEU A 175 -1.84 7.90 -11.96
C LEU A 175 -3.32 8.08 -12.34
N GLY A 176 -3.69 9.28 -12.78
CA GLY A 176 -5.06 9.61 -13.16
C GLY A 176 -6.02 9.83 -12.01
N VAL A 177 -5.50 10.11 -10.80
CA VAL A 177 -6.33 10.42 -9.64
C VAL A 177 -6.70 11.90 -9.71
N GLY A 178 -7.85 12.19 -10.31
CA GLY A 178 -8.44 13.52 -10.37
C GLY A 178 -9.42 13.80 -9.23
N ALA A 179 -9.80 15.07 -9.10
CA ALA A 179 -10.88 15.48 -8.21
C ALA A 179 -12.20 14.81 -8.61
N LEU A 180 -12.98 14.41 -7.61
CA LEU A 180 -14.38 14.03 -7.81
C LEU A 180 -15.27 15.26 -7.64
N PRO A 181 -16.48 15.25 -8.23
CA PRO A 181 -17.50 16.24 -7.88
C PRO A 181 -17.73 16.29 -6.35
N PRO A 182 -18.08 17.46 -5.79
CA PRO A 182 -18.40 17.58 -4.37
C PRO A 182 -19.49 16.60 -3.94
N GLY A 183 -19.31 15.92 -2.81
CA GLY A 183 -20.25 14.94 -2.26
C GLY A 183 -20.17 13.54 -2.87
N ASP A 184 -19.64 13.38 -4.09
CA ASP A 184 -19.56 12.07 -4.75
C ASP A 184 -18.71 11.07 -3.96
N HIS A 185 -17.59 11.55 -3.40
CA HIS A 185 -16.71 10.69 -2.60
C HIS A 185 -17.44 10.15 -1.36
N GLU A 186 -18.17 11.01 -0.65
CA GLU A 186 -18.94 10.65 0.55
C GLU A 186 -20.08 9.69 0.22
N MET A 187 -20.78 9.92 -0.90
CA MET A 187 -21.82 9.03 -1.39
C MET A 187 -21.29 7.63 -1.72
N VAL A 188 -20.12 7.53 -2.37
CA VAL A 188 -19.50 6.24 -2.66
C VAL A 188 -19.09 5.55 -1.35
N ILE A 189 -18.45 6.26 -0.41
CA ILE A 189 -18.11 5.70 0.91
C ILE A 189 -19.36 5.17 1.61
N ALA A 190 -20.47 5.92 1.60
CA ALA A 190 -21.73 5.49 2.21
C ALA A 190 -22.30 4.22 1.55
N LYS A 191 -22.21 4.10 0.21
CA LYS A 191 -22.62 2.89 -0.52
C LYS A 191 -21.79 1.67 -0.12
N HIS A 192 -20.51 1.86 0.20
CA HIS A 192 -19.63 0.82 0.73
C HIS A 192 -19.70 0.68 2.26
N GLY A 193 -20.81 1.08 2.90
CA GLY A 193 -21.02 0.90 4.33
C GLY A 193 -20.06 1.69 5.23
N GLY A 194 -19.46 2.76 4.70
CA GLY A 194 -18.44 3.55 5.40
C GLY A 194 -17.00 3.06 5.16
N ASP A 195 -16.80 1.95 4.44
CA ASP A 195 -15.46 1.45 4.13
C ASP A 195 -14.79 2.28 3.03
N ARG A 196 -13.85 3.12 3.45
CA ARG A 196 -13.04 3.99 2.60
C ARG A 196 -12.12 3.21 1.66
N VAL A 197 -11.61 2.05 2.07
CA VAL A 197 -10.73 1.24 1.22
C VAL A 197 -11.55 0.66 0.07
N SER A 198 -12.66 -0.01 0.38
CA SER A 198 -13.56 -0.58 -0.63
C SER A 198 -14.04 0.48 -1.62
N ALA A 199 -14.44 1.65 -1.13
CA ALA A 199 -14.83 2.79 -1.96
C ALA A 199 -13.69 3.27 -2.89
N ALA A 200 -12.47 3.43 -2.36
CA ALA A 200 -11.34 3.88 -3.14
C ALA A 200 -10.91 2.85 -4.21
N MET A 201 -10.90 1.56 -3.85
CA MET A 201 -10.61 0.47 -4.77
C MET A 201 -11.61 0.40 -5.91
N TRP A 202 -12.91 0.54 -5.59
CA TRP A 202 -13.96 0.56 -6.60
C TRP A 202 -13.81 1.75 -7.55
N LEU A 203 -13.58 2.96 -7.01
CA LEU A 203 -13.37 4.18 -7.79
C LEU A 203 -12.18 4.08 -8.77
N GLU A 204 -11.16 3.31 -8.42
CA GLU A 204 -9.97 3.08 -9.26
C GLU A 204 -10.04 1.79 -10.10
N GLY A 205 -11.16 1.08 -10.03
CA GLY A 205 -11.40 -0.15 -10.77
C GLY A 205 -10.38 -1.23 -10.44
N VAL A 206 -9.98 -1.33 -9.17
CA VAL A 206 -9.05 -2.36 -8.68
C VAL A 206 -9.64 -3.77 -8.83
N PRO A 207 -10.85 -4.08 -8.31
CA PRO A 207 -11.34 -5.48 -8.29
C PRO A 207 -11.52 -6.10 -9.68
N VAL A 208 -11.86 -5.28 -10.67
CA VAL A 208 -12.16 -5.69 -12.05
C VAL A 208 -11.08 -5.25 -13.06
N ARG A 209 -9.97 -4.67 -12.58
CA ARG A 209 -8.82 -4.22 -13.38
C ARG A 209 -9.18 -3.31 -14.59
N LEU A 210 -10.16 -2.41 -14.44
CA LEU A 210 -10.70 -1.54 -15.52
C LEU A 210 -9.70 -0.53 -16.07
N THR A 211 -9.42 -0.46 -17.37
CA THR A 211 -8.47 0.55 -17.90
C THR A 211 -8.82 1.99 -17.48
N ARG A 212 -7.83 2.90 -17.44
CA ARG A 212 -7.99 4.25 -16.86
C ARG A 212 -9.27 4.98 -17.30
N ARG A 213 -9.63 4.90 -18.59
CA ARG A 213 -10.82 5.58 -19.16
C ARG A 213 -12.15 4.98 -18.69
N HIS A 214 -12.14 3.76 -18.18
CA HIS A 214 -13.32 3.05 -17.69
C HIS A 214 -13.38 3.01 -16.16
N ARG A 215 -12.40 3.60 -15.45
CA ARG A 215 -12.47 3.72 -14.00
C ARG A 215 -13.67 4.59 -13.62
N PRO A 216 -14.46 4.22 -12.60
CA PRO A 216 -15.59 5.04 -12.17
C PRO A 216 -15.17 6.49 -11.86
N SER A 217 -14.04 6.69 -11.19
CA SER A 217 -13.52 8.04 -10.90
C SER A 217 -13.23 8.88 -12.14
N PHE A 218 -12.73 8.27 -13.21
CA PHE A 218 -12.46 8.97 -14.46
C PHE A 218 -13.77 9.39 -15.13
N VAL A 219 -14.74 8.47 -15.18
CA VAL A 219 -16.07 8.73 -15.75
C VAL A 219 -16.75 9.87 -14.99
N LEU A 220 -16.81 9.78 -13.66
CA LEU A 220 -17.38 10.80 -12.77
C LEU A 220 -16.67 12.16 -12.88
N GLY A 221 -15.35 12.18 -13.03
CA GLY A 221 -14.60 13.42 -13.25
C GLY A 221 -14.81 14.03 -14.65
N SER A 222 -15.25 13.23 -15.63
CA SER A 222 -15.42 13.64 -17.03
C SER A 222 -16.84 14.10 -17.39
N THR A 223 -17.83 13.89 -16.53
CA THR A 223 -19.27 14.10 -16.80
C THR A 223 -19.71 15.56 -16.98
N ARG A 224 -18.80 16.51 -17.19
CA ARG A 224 -19.19 17.83 -17.73
C ARG A 224 -19.82 17.74 -19.13
N HIS A 225 -19.77 16.60 -19.85
CA HIS A 225 -20.20 16.50 -21.27
C HIS A 225 -21.08 15.27 -21.62
N GLY A 226 -21.94 14.80 -20.70
CA GLY A 226 -23.09 13.95 -21.09
C GLY A 226 -23.31 12.66 -20.28
N GLY A 227 -24.30 12.71 -19.38
CA GLY A 227 -25.40 11.74 -19.47
C GLY A 227 -25.54 10.62 -18.43
N MET A 228 -24.67 10.48 -17.43
CA MET A 228 -24.91 9.48 -16.36
C MET A 228 -24.53 10.04 -15.00
N GLU A 229 -25.50 10.17 -14.10
CA GLU A 229 -25.25 10.64 -12.74
C GLU A 229 -24.61 9.54 -11.89
N LEU A 230 -23.86 9.91 -10.85
CA LEU A 230 -23.30 8.95 -9.88
C LEU A 230 -24.37 7.99 -9.35
N ARG A 231 -25.60 8.47 -9.19
CA ARG A 231 -26.75 7.67 -8.73
C ARG A 231 -27.11 6.51 -9.66
N ASP A 232 -26.81 6.61 -10.95
CA ASP A 232 -27.06 5.54 -11.91
C ASP A 232 -25.97 4.47 -11.83
N TRP A 233 -24.72 4.88 -11.64
CA TRP A 233 -23.62 3.96 -11.34
C TRP A 233 -23.84 3.20 -10.04
N LEU A 234 -24.23 3.89 -8.97
CA LEU A 234 -24.47 3.28 -7.66
C LEU A 234 -25.66 2.30 -7.65
N ARG A 235 -26.54 2.35 -8.65
CA ARG A 235 -27.64 1.38 -8.81
C ARG A 235 -27.21 0.09 -9.53
N ALA A 236 -26.11 0.12 -10.26
CA ALA A 236 -25.58 -1.02 -11.00
C ALA A 236 -24.63 -1.92 -10.16
N ILE A 237 -24.43 -1.58 -8.88
CA ILE A 237 -23.54 -2.22 -7.91
C ILE A 237 -24.37 -2.62 -6.69
#